data_AF-A0A842KS75-F1
#
_entry.id   AF-A0A842KS75-F1
#
_cell.length_a   1.000
_cell.length_b   1.000
_cell.length_c   1.000
_cell.angle_alpha   90.00
_cell.angle_beta   90.00
_cell.angle_gamma   90.00
#
_symmetry.space_group_name_H-M   'P 1'
#
loop_
_entity.id
_entity.type
_entity.pdbx_description
1 polymer ?
#
loop_
_entity_poly.entity_id
_entity_poly.type
_entity_poly.pdbx_seq_one_letter_code
_entity_poly.pdbx_strand_id
1 'polypeptide(L)'
;MMESPKVRALKLSFYAILSVILVEFLGGLIANSMAVLSDAAHALFDALTTFWLMYATKISLNPPDEEHTYGHSKIEPLGSMFGGLSLLGISVLIFYEAILRLLSGAKILLEFAPIALFSVFYTACVDVFRILVLSKSSSIIVKANQLHAFADFSSTIIAFLGILTSYIGFYYADSLASIILSIFLGFLSLRLIYSNALELSDIAPKKEYQKIKSILERVDNVKGVKSLRMRKVSDQYFVEMTILLPAKIGIERAHEIASEIETKINDSIKNVTTTIHYEPVEEELTLTEKIEKLVLKNPEVKGVHQITATKTREGYMLTLHIEVDPKMELSKAHSISEKIEEDIKASFPMLQKTIVHIEGHPKTEEGEIINDEKLINQILKVLNSSKRVKKISSVRVYKSDKNRYIDIVCSFPKDLKIEDVHKEINFIEDVLKTTMGDYIITIHPEPL
;
A
#
# COMPACT_ATOMS: atom_id res chain seq x y z
N MET A 1 22.08 15.38 19.61
CA MET A 1 20.85 14.68 19.15
C MET A 1 19.77 14.95 20.18
N MET A 2 18.64 15.56 19.79
CA MET A 2 17.55 15.84 20.75
C MET A 2 16.98 14.52 21.29
N GLU A 3 16.90 14.39 22.62
CA GLU A 3 16.35 13.21 23.30
C GLU A 3 14.87 13.03 22.87
N SER A 4 14.50 11.81 22.46
CA SER A 4 13.13 11.51 22.02
C SER A 4 12.10 11.92 23.08
N PRO A 5 10.95 12.50 22.70
CA PRO A 5 9.92 12.90 23.66
C PRO A 5 9.43 11.75 24.53
N LYS A 6 9.44 10.51 23.99
CA LYS A 6 9.09 9.29 24.74
C LYS A 6 10.11 9.03 25.87
N VAL A 7 11.41 9.06 25.53
CA VAL A 7 12.50 8.83 26.49
C VAL A 7 12.52 9.93 27.55
N ARG A 8 12.33 11.19 27.15
CA ARG A 8 12.26 12.32 28.08
C ARG A 8 11.10 12.17 29.08
N ALA A 9 9.92 11.75 28.63
CA ALA A 9 8.77 11.54 29.51
C ALA A 9 9.03 10.42 30.52
N LEU A 10 9.56 9.27 30.07
CA LEU A 10 9.90 8.15 30.95
C LEU A 10 11.01 8.51 31.95
N LYS A 11 12.01 9.27 31.51
CA LYS A 11 13.11 9.76 32.36
C LYS A 11 12.62 10.72 33.45
N LEU A 12 11.73 11.65 33.10
CA LEU A 12 11.09 12.53 34.08
C LEU A 12 10.25 11.73 35.09
N SER A 13 9.47 10.75 34.61
CA SER A 13 8.73 9.85 35.51
C SER A 13 9.67 9.06 36.42
N PHE A 14 10.79 8.57 35.91
CA PHE A 14 11.76 7.78 36.66
C PHE A 14 12.37 8.61 37.80
N TYR A 15 12.84 9.83 37.52
CA TYR A 15 13.37 10.70 38.57
C TYR A 15 12.31 11.10 39.60
N ALA A 16 11.05 11.23 39.19
CA ALA A 16 9.95 11.51 40.11
C ALA A 16 9.69 10.34 41.07
N ILE A 17 9.74 9.08 40.60
CA ILE A 17 9.61 7.92 41.48
C ILE A 17 10.82 7.79 42.40
N LEU A 18 12.04 8.05 41.90
CA LEU A 18 13.24 8.06 42.75
C LEU A 18 13.14 9.07 43.90
N SER A 19 12.52 10.23 43.68
CA SER A 19 12.30 11.19 44.76
C SER A 19 11.27 10.70 45.79
N VAL A 20 10.24 9.96 45.37
CA VAL A 20 9.28 9.30 46.28
C VAL A 20 9.99 8.27 47.14
N ILE A 21 10.78 7.37 46.54
CA ILE A 21 11.54 6.35 47.27
C ILE A 21 12.42 7.00 48.34
N LEU A 22 13.12 8.09 48.01
CA LEU A 22 13.97 8.79 48.97
C LEU A 22 13.16 9.38 50.15
N VAL A 23 12.04 10.02 49.85
CA VAL A 23 11.17 10.64 50.86
C VAL A 23 10.53 9.58 51.76
N GLU A 24 9.98 8.51 51.19
CA GLU A 24 9.34 7.43 51.94
C GLU A 24 10.36 6.61 52.73
N PHE A 25 11.53 6.30 52.17
CA PHE A 25 12.57 5.56 52.88
C PHE A 25 13.08 6.34 54.10
N LEU A 26 13.41 7.63 53.93
CA LEU A 26 13.85 8.46 55.05
C LEU A 26 12.72 8.71 56.05
N GLY A 27 11.51 8.98 55.57
CA GLY A 27 10.32 9.17 56.39
C GLY A 27 9.99 7.93 57.23
N GLY A 28 10.09 6.74 56.62
CA GLY A 28 9.89 5.45 57.28
C GLY A 28 10.94 5.15 58.35
N LEU A 29 12.21 5.44 58.10
CA LEU A 29 13.27 5.30 59.11
C LEU A 29 13.09 6.25 60.29
N ILE A 30 12.80 7.52 60.04
CA ILE A 30 12.61 8.54 61.08
C ILE A 30 11.35 8.25 61.90
N ALA A 31 10.26 7.87 61.24
CA ALA A 31 9.01 7.51 61.90
C ALA A 31 9.02 6.10 62.49
N ASN A 32 10.09 5.31 62.29
CA ASN A 32 10.18 3.89 62.62
C ASN A 32 8.93 3.10 62.13
N SER A 33 8.45 3.43 60.93
CA SER A 33 7.20 2.93 60.37
C SER A 33 7.46 1.90 59.29
N MET A 34 7.15 0.64 59.60
CA MET A 34 7.23 -0.46 58.63
C MET A 34 6.25 -0.30 57.46
N ALA A 35 5.13 0.40 57.67
CA ALA A 35 4.16 0.68 56.60
C ALA A 35 4.78 1.61 55.54
N VAL A 36 5.36 2.74 55.97
CA VAL A 36 5.99 3.70 55.05
C VAL A 36 7.24 3.09 54.37
N LEU A 37 7.98 2.23 55.08
CA LEU A 37 9.10 1.51 54.49
C LEU A 37 8.66 0.47 53.44
N SER A 38 7.49 -0.15 53.63
CA SER A 38 6.88 -1.05 52.64
C SER A 38 6.44 -0.30 51.38
N ASP A 39 5.86 0.89 51.53
CA ASP A 39 5.51 1.75 50.40
C ASP A 39 6.75 2.17 49.60
N ALA A 40 7.86 2.51 50.28
CA ALA A 40 9.14 2.80 49.63
C ALA A 40 9.67 1.60 48.82
N ALA A 41 9.47 0.37 49.32
CA ALA A 41 9.84 -0.85 48.61
C ALA A 41 8.95 -1.08 47.37
N HIS A 42 7.65 -0.78 47.46
CA HIS A 42 6.76 -0.79 46.28
C HIS A 42 7.21 0.23 45.23
N ALA A 43 7.45 1.48 45.63
CA ALA A 43 7.93 2.52 44.73
C ALA A 43 9.27 2.13 44.06
N LEU A 44 10.13 1.36 44.75
CA LEU A 44 11.34 0.80 44.15
C LEU A 44 11.04 -0.20 43.01
N PHE A 45 10.05 -1.09 43.16
CA PHE A 45 9.62 -1.98 42.07
C PHE A 45 9.06 -1.19 40.88
N ASP A 46 8.36 -0.09 41.13
CA ASP A 46 7.87 0.79 40.07
C ASP A 46 9.01 1.51 39.37
N ALA A 47 10.00 2.01 40.11
CA ALA A 47 11.21 2.59 39.53
C ALA A 47 11.97 1.59 38.66
N LEU A 48 12.09 0.32 39.08
CA LEU A 48 12.70 -0.74 38.28
C LEU A 48 11.89 -1.00 37.00
N THR A 49 10.57 -1.03 37.10
CA THR A 49 9.69 -1.20 35.93
C THR A 49 9.81 -0.01 34.97
N THR A 50 9.76 1.23 35.47
CA THR A 50 9.96 2.45 34.65
C THR A 50 11.35 2.49 34.04
N PHE A 51 12.40 2.07 34.75
CA PHE A 51 13.75 1.96 34.22
C PHE A 51 13.80 0.99 33.04
N TRP A 52 13.18 -0.20 33.18
CA TRP A 52 13.09 -1.16 32.09
C TRP A 52 12.35 -0.58 30.88
N LEU A 53 11.21 0.08 31.09
CA LEU A 53 10.45 0.73 30.02
C LEU A 53 11.28 1.82 29.31
N MET A 54 12.03 2.62 30.06
CA MET A 54 12.95 3.63 29.52
C MET A 54 14.07 2.99 28.70
N TYR A 55 14.68 1.91 29.22
CA TYR A 55 15.75 1.19 28.55
C TYR A 55 15.28 0.51 27.25
N ALA A 56 14.15 -0.20 27.30
CA ALA A 56 13.52 -0.81 26.13
C ALA A 56 13.14 0.24 25.06
N THR A 57 12.64 1.41 25.48
CA THR A 57 12.39 2.53 24.56
C THR A 57 13.68 2.99 23.88
N LYS A 58 14.78 3.09 24.63
CA LYS A 58 16.07 3.53 24.08
C LYS A 58 16.58 2.55 23.02
N ILE A 59 16.51 1.24 23.27
CA ILE A 59 16.92 0.22 22.29
C ILE A 59 15.98 0.24 21.08
N SER A 60 14.66 0.38 21.30
CA SER A 60 13.67 0.44 20.23
C SER A 60 13.88 1.57 19.23
N LEU A 61 14.58 2.65 19.62
CA LEU A 61 14.87 3.80 18.77
C LEU A 61 16.16 3.62 17.96
N ASN A 62 16.89 2.52 18.15
CA ASN A 62 18.05 2.23 17.33
C ASN A 62 17.63 2.00 15.87
N PRO A 63 18.41 2.53 14.90
CA PRO A 63 18.14 2.30 13.49
C PRO A 63 18.29 0.80 13.13
N PRO A 64 17.85 0.40 11.94
CA PRO A 64 18.14 -0.93 11.39
C PRO A 64 19.64 -1.22 11.32
N ASP A 65 20.00 -2.47 11.61
CA ASP A 65 21.36 -3.01 11.47
C ASP A 65 21.32 -4.38 10.76
N GLU A 66 22.47 -5.04 10.64
CA GLU A 66 22.60 -6.32 9.92
C GLU A 66 21.78 -7.46 10.57
N GLU A 67 21.64 -7.45 11.89
CA GLU A 67 20.86 -8.47 12.63
C GLU A 67 19.37 -8.11 12.66
N HIS A 68 19.04 -6.82 12.60
CA HIS A 68 17.69 -6.26 12.66
C HIS A 68 17.42 -5.35 11.46
N THR A 69 17.23 -5.95 10.28
CA THR A 69 17.05 -5.22 9.00
C THR A 69 15.77 -4.37 8.94
N TYR A 70 14.76 -4.69 9.75
CA TYR A 70 13.55 -3.87 9.93
C TYR A 70 13.64 -2.89 11.12
N GLY A 71 14.78 -2.86 11.81
CA GLY A 71 14.98 -2.05 13.01
C GLY A 71 14.49 -2.72 14.30
N HIS A 72 14.65 -1.97 15.39
CA HIS A 72 14.46 -2.46 16.76
C HIS A 72 13.07 -2.17 17.33
N SER A 73 12.14 -1.66 16.52
CA SER A 73 10.87 -1.13 17.01
C SER A 73 9.95 -2.15 17.67
N LYS A 74 10.13 -3.46 17.43
CA LYS A 74 9.43 -4.54 18.15
C LYS A 74 9.81 -4.65 19.63
N ILE A 75 10.90 -4.01 20.07
CA ILE A 75 11.29 -3.97 21.49
C ILE A 75 10.34 -3.09 22.30
N GLU A 76 9.70 -2.09 21.69
CA GLU A 76 8.71 -1.24 22.36
C GLU A 76 7.49 -2.02 22.88
N PRO A 77 6.78 -2.82 22.06
CA PRO A 77 5.69 -3.66 22.57
C PRO A 77 6.16 -4.77 23.52
N LEU A 78 7.38 -5.31 23.36
CA LEU A 78 7.95 -6.25 24.34
C LEU A 78 8.17 -5.60 25.71
N GLY A 79 8.74 -4.39 25.74
CA GLY A 79 8.90 -3.61 26.96
C GLY A 79 7.55 -3.25 27.60
N SER A 80 6.58 -2.83 26.78
CA SER A 80 5.21 -2.54 27.25
C SER A 80 4.51 -3.79 27.80
N MET A 81 4.73 -4.97 27.19
CA MET A 81 4.22 -6.25 27.69
C MET A 81 4.79 -6.60 29.06
N PHE A 82 6.09 -6.40 29.27
CA PHE A 82 6.70 -6.51 30.61
C PHE A 82 6.04 -5.55 31.59
N GLY A 83 5.83 -4.29 31.22
CA GLY A 83 5.12 -3.32 32.05
C GLY A 83 3.71 -3.81 32.42
N GLY A 84 2.96 -4.39 31.48
CA GLY A 84 1.68 -5.02 31.75
C GLY A 84 1.79 -6.18 32.75
N LEU A 85 2.72 -7.10 32.54
CA LEU A 85 2.95 -8.24 33.44
C LEU A 85 3.31 -7.78 34.87
N SER A 86 4.16 -6.76 35.01
CA SER A 86 4.46 -6.15 36.32
C SER A 86 3.20 -5.60 36.99
N LEU A 87 2.36 -4.87 36.24
CA LEU A 87 1.10 -4.33 36.78
C LEU A 87 0.13 -5.43 37.20
N LEU A 88 0.10 -6.54 36.44
CA LEU A 88 -0.72 -7.70 36.80
C LEU A 88 -0.23 -8.31 38.12
N GLY A 89 1.09 -8.45 38.28
CA GLY A 89 1.69 -8.93 39.53
C GLY A 89 1.33 -8.04 40.72
N ILE A 90 1.48 -6.72 40.58
CA ILE A 90 1.12 -5.74 41.62
C ILE A 90 -0.38 -5.82 41.95
N SER A 91 -1.25 -5.89 40.94
CA SER A 91 -2.69 -6.05 41.11
C SER A 91 -3.04 -7.31 41.92
N VAL A 92 -2.40 -8.45 41.64
CA VAL A 92 -2.60 -9.71 42.39
C VAL A 92 -2.13 -9.58 43.83
N LEU A 93 -0.99 -8.91 44.07
CA LEU A 93 -0.48 -8.65 45.43
C LEU A 93 -1.45 -7.78 46.24
N ILE A 94 -1.93 -6.66 45.66
CA ILE A 94 -2.91 -5.78 46.31
C ILE A 94 -4.19 -6.55 46.64
N PHE A 95 -4.68 -7.37 45.71
CA PHE A 95 -5.87 -8.19 45.93
C PHE A 95 -5.68 -9.16 47.10
N TYR A 96 -4.54 -9.86 47.13
CA TYR A 96 -4.19 -10.81 48.18
C TYR A 96 -4.09 -10.12 49.55
N GLU A 97 -3.38 -9.00 49.65
CA GLU A 97 -3.26 -8.23 50.89
C GLU A 97 -4.60 -7.67 51.37
N ALA A 98 -5.44 -7.19 50.45
CA ALA A 98 -6.76 -6.67 50.80
C ALA A 98 -7.67 -7.77 51.36
N ILE A 99 -7.60 -9.00 50.84
CA ILE A 99 -8.32 -10.16 51.40
C ILE A 99 -7.80 -10.51 52.79
N LEU A 100 -6.48 -10.58 52.98
CA LEU A 100 -5.90 -10.87 54.30
C LEU A 100 -6.30 -9.80 55.33
N ARG A 101 -6.31 -8.53 54.94
CA ARG A 101 -6.73 -7.41 55.78
C ARG A 101 -8.21 -7.49 56.16
N LEU A 102 -9.05 -7.84 55.19
CA LEU A 102 -10.48 -8.06 55.40
C LEU A 102 -10.76 -9.20 56.39
N LEU A 103 -10.01 -10.31 56.30
CA LEU A 103 -10.17 -11.48 57.17
C LEU A 103 -9.57 -11.28 58.58
N SER A 104 -8.46 -10.55 58.69
CA SER A 104 -7.76 -10.32 59.96
C SER A 104 -8.38 -9.22 60.83
N GLY A 105 -9.25 -8.37 60.27
CA GLY A 105 -9.87 -7.27 61.00
C GLY A 105 -8.86 -6.25 61.53
N ALA A 106 -7.70 -6.14 60.88
CA ALA A 106 -6.59 -5.30 61.32
C ALA A 106 -7.02 -3.83 61.46
N LYS A 107 -6.78 -3.25 62.64
CA LYS A 107 -7.02 -1.82 62.90
C LYS A 107 -5.79 -1.01 62.48
N ILE A 108 -6.01 0.11 61.83
CA ILE A 108 -4.96 1.05 61.42
C ILE A 108 -4.40 1.72 62.69
N LEU A 109 -3.12 1.48 63.00
CA LEU A 109 -2.39 2.14 64.08
C LEU A 109 -1.99 3.55 63.63
N LEU A 110 -2.39 4.57 64.40
CA LEU A 110 -2.30 6.00 64.06
C LEU A 110 -1.09 6.74 64.68
N GLU A 111 -0.14 6.01 65.26
CA GLU A 111 0.88 6.58 66.17
C GLU A 111 1.90 7.53 65.51
N PHE A 112 1.98 7.63 64.17
CA PHE A 112 2.90 8.55 63.45
C PHE A 112 2.24 9.34 62.32
N ALA A 113 1.05 9.90 62.59
CA ALA A 113 0.20 10.54 61.58
C ALA A 113 0.83 11.67 60.73
N PRO A 114 1.65 12.62 61.23
CA PRO A 114 2.05 13.79 60.42
C PRO A 114 3.07 13.49 59.32
N ILE A 115 4.08 12.67 59.62
CA ILE A 115 5.15 12.31 58.65
C ILE A 115 4.59 11.38 57.58
N ALA A 116 3.77 10.40 57.99
CA ALA A 116 3.09 9.52 57.06
C ALA A 116 2.11 10.28 56.14
N LEU A 117 1.33 11.23 56.69
CA LEU A 117 0.42 12.07 55.91
C LEU A 117 1.17 12.95 54.90
N PHE A 118 2.31 13.53 55.28
CA PHE A 118 3.17 14.28 54.36
C PHE A 118 3.70 13.39 53.22
N SER A 119 4.13 12.17 53.55
CA SER A 119 4.62 11.20 52.56
C SER A 119 3.54 10.84 51.54
N VAL A 120 2.35 10.48 52.02
CA VAL A 120 1.18 10.18 51.17
C VAL A 120 0.81 11.36 50.28
N PHE A 121 0.79 12.58 50.83
CA PHE A 121 0.51 13.78 50.05
C PHE A 121 1.56 14.04 48.97
N TYR A 122 2.84 13.89 49.31
CA TYR A 122 3.94 14.04 48.38
C TYR A 122 3.85 13.02 47.23
N THR A 123 3.63 11.74 47.54
CA THR A 123 3.47 10.67 46.56
C THR A 123 2.29 10.95 45.63
N ALA A 124 1.14 11.38 46.17
CA ALA A 124 0.00 11.79 45.35
C ALA A 124 0.32 12.93 44.37
N CYS A 125 1.05 13.97 44.82
CA CYS A 125 1.49 15.05 43.94
C CYS A 125 2.43 14.57 42.84
N VAL A 126 3.35 13.66 43.17
CA VAL A 126 4.29 13.07 42.22
C VAL A 126 3.56 12.21 41.19
N ASP A 127 2.58 11.40 41.59
CA ASP A 127 1.84 10.56 40.65
C ASP A 127 0.98 11.39 39.69
N VAL A 128 0.35 12.47 40.17
CA VAL A 128 -0.34 13.42 39.30
C VAL A 128 0.65 14.01 38.29
N PHE A 129 1.84 14.42 38.72
CA PHE A 129 2.87 14.91 37.82
C PHE A 129 3.28 13.85 36.78
N ARG A 130 3.50 12.59 37.19
CA ARG A 130 3.82 11.47 36.30
C ARG A 130 2.71 11.28 35.25
N ILE A 131 1.45 11.21 35.67
CA ILE A 131 0.30 11.06 34.77
C ILE A 131 0.27 12.18 33.72
N LEU A 132 0.49 13.43 34.12
CA LEU A 132 0.48 14.59 33.22
C LEU A 132 1.66 14.61 32.24
N VAL A 133 2.83 14.13 32.65
CA VAL A 133 4.01 14.04 31.76
C VAL A 133 3.83 12.90 30.76
N LEU A 134 3.29 11.76 31.20
CA LEU A 134 3.14 10.56 30.37
C LEU A 134 1.96 10.67 29.39
N SER A 135 0.90 11.41 29.75
CA SER A 135 -0.28 11.61 28.88
C SER A 135 0.04 12.34 27.56
N LYS A 136 1.19 13.01 27.47
CA LYS A 136 1.65 13.72 26.27
C LYS A 136 2.11 12.78 25.15
N SER A 137 2.24 11.48 25.41
CA SER A 137 2.67 10.50 24.42
C SER A 137 1.57 9.47 24.12
N SER A 138 1.40 9.14 22.85
CA SER A 138 0.46 8.10 22.39
C SER A 138 1.08 6.70 22.34
N SER A 139 2.39 6.59 22.59
CA SER A 139 3.18 5.37 22.53
C SER A 139 2.68 4.29 23.50
N ILE A 140 2.74 3.03 23.07
CA ILE A 140 2.27 1.89 23.86
C ILE A 140 3.12 1.64 25.12
N ILE A 141 4.43 1.92 25.07
CA ILE A 141 5.31 1.75 26.22
C ILE A 141 5.14 2.88 27.24
N VAL A 142 4.88 4.11 26.78
CA VAL A 142 4.58 5.25 27.66
C VAL A 142 3.22 5.08 28.33
N LYS A 143 2.22 4.56 27.60
CA LYS A 143 0.90 4.21 28.14
C LYS A 143 0.97 3.14 29.22
N ALA A 144 1.87 2.15 29.09
CA ALA A 144 2.10 1.17 30.15
C ALA A 144 2.56 1.85 31.44
N ASN A 145 3.55 2.75 31.35
CA ASN A 145 4.02 3.50 32.51
C ASN A 145 2.95 4.45 33.08
N GLN A 146 2.09 5.00 32.22
CA GLN A 146 0.98 5.85 32.64
C GLN A 146 -0.07 5.06 33.44
N LEU A 147 -0.34 3.81 33.05
CA LEU A 147 -1.26 2.92 33.77
C LEU A 147 -0.71 2.54 35.14
N HIS A 148 0.60 2.32 35.28
CA HIS A 148 1.27 2.17 36.57
C HIS A 148 1.08 3.42 37.44
N ALA A 149 1.45 4.61 36.94
CA ALA A 149 1.26 5.85 37.70
C ALA A 149 -0.20 6.11 38.12
N PHE A 150 -1.16 5.70 37.28
CA PHE A 150 -2.58 5.78 37.62
C PHE A 150 -2.99 4.78 38.70
N ALA A 151 -2.40 3.57 38.70
CA ALA A 151 -2.61 2.58 39.75
C ALA A 151 -2.13 3.09 41.11
N ASP A 152 -0.92 3.64 41.15
CA ASP A 152 -0.28 4.18 42.36
C ASP A 152 -1.12 5.33 42.96
N PHE A 153 -1.53 6.27 42.10
CA PHE A 153 -2.40 7.38 42.50
C PHE A 153 -3.76 6.89 43.03
N SER A 154 -4.36 5.92 42.35
CA SER A 154 -5.65 5.36 42.75
C SER A 154 -5.55 4.63 44.09
N SER A 155 -4.48 3.86 44.30
CA SER A 155 -4.19 3.18 45.56
C SER A 155 -4.04 4.18 46.71
N THR A 156 -3.30 5.27 46.47
CA THR A 156 -3.10 6.36 47.45
C THR A 156 -4.43 7.02 47.84
N ILE A 157 -5.32 7.29 46.87
CA ILE A 157 -6.65 7.83 47.15
C ILE A 157 -7.50 6.85 47.97
N ILE A 158 -7.47 5.57 47.62
CA ILE A 158 -8.25 4.55 48.33
C ILE A 158 -7.77 4.42 49.78
N ALA A 159 -6.46 4.36 50.01
CA ALA A 159 -5.89 4.33 51.35
C ALA A 159 -6.31 5.57 52.16
N PHE A 160 -6.27 6.77 51.56
CA PHE A 160 -6.71 8.00 52.21
C PHE A 160 -8.21 7.97 52.58
N LEU A 161 -9.07 7.55 51.65
CA LEU A 161 -10.51 7.38 51.91
C LEU A 161 -10.78 6.28 52.94
N GLY A 162 -9.98 5.22 52.94
CA GLY A 162 -10.01 4.14 53.92
C GLY A 162 -9.75 4.64 55.33
N ILE A 163 -8.73 5.48 55.52
CA ILE A 163 -8.46 6.14 56.80
C ILE A 163 -9.64 7.01 57.22
N LEU A 164 -10.17 7.84 56.31
CA LEU A 164 -11.29 8.75 56.62
C LEU A 164 -12.57 8.00 57.02
N THR A 165 -12.90 6.92 56.31
CA THR A 165 -14.08 6.08 56.59
C THR A 165 -13.92 5.25 57.86
N SER A 166 -12.69 4.84 58.20
CA SER A 166 -12.37 4.20 59.48
C SER A 166 -12.67 5.11 60.68
N TYR A 167 -12.49 6.43 60.58
CA TYR A 167 -12.88 7.37 61.65
C TYR A 167 -14.40 7.41 61.91
N ILE A 168 -15.21 7.08 60.92
CA ILE A 168 -16.68 7.06 60.99
C ILE A 168 -17.20 5.65 61.40
N GLY A 169 -16.30 4.70 61.65
CA GLY A 169 -16.61 3.34 62.11
C GLY A 169 -16.74 2.29 61.02
N PHE A 170 -16.47 2.63 59.75
CA PHE A 170 -16.47 1.69 58.63
C PHE A 170 -15.06 1.13 58.37
N TYR A 171 -14.62 0.19 59.22
CA TYR A 171 -13.25 -0.35 59.18
C TYR A 171 -12.90 -1.18 57.94
N TYR A 172 -13.90 -1.75 57.23
CA TYR A 172 -13.68 -2.61 56.06
C TYR A 172 -13.66 -1.88 54.72
N ALA A 173 -13.94 -0.57 54.71
CA ALA A 173 -14.09 0.21 53.48
C ALA A 173 -12.82 0.22 52.62
N ASP A 174 -11.65 0.36 53.25
CA ASP A 174 -10.33 0.31 52.60
C ASP A 174 -10.09 -1.02 51.86
N SER A 175 -10.33 -2.15 52.53
CA SER A 175 -10.11 -3.48 51.97
C SER A 175 -11.07 -3.77 50.83
N LEU A 176 -12.35 -3.38 50.94
CA LEU A 176 -13.32 -3.56 49.87
C LEU A 176 -12.97 -2.71 48.64
N ALA A 177 -12.58 -1.45 48.85
CA ALA A 177 -12.14 -0.56 47.78
C ALA A 177 -10.86 -1.08 47.10
N SER A 178 -9.90 -1.59 47.86
CA SER A 178 -8.66 -2.19 47.35
C SER A 178 -8.91 -3.46 46.53
N ILE A 179 -9.88 -4.29 46.93
CA ILE A 179 -10.32 -5.46 46.14
C ILE A 179 -10.91 -5.01 44.79
N ILE A 180 -11.77 -4.00 44.79
CA ILE A 180 -12.38 -3.48 43.55
C ILE A 180 -11.30 -2.88 42.64
N LEU A 181 -10.38 -2.09 43.20
CA LEU A 181 -9.28 -1.48 42.45
C LEU A 181 -8.37 -2.54 41.84
N SER A 182 -7.93 -3.52 42.62
CA SER A 182 -7.03 -4.57 42.12
C SER A 182 -7.66 -5.38 41.00
N ILE A 183 -8.94 -5.76 41.07
CA ILE A 183 -9.66 -6.42 39.95
C ILE A 183 -9.66 -5.52 38.71
N PHE A 184 -9.95 -4.23 38.87
CA PHE A 184 -9.98 -3.28 37.77
C PHE A 184 -8.60 -3.11 37.11
N LEU A 185 -7.53 -2.99 37.91
CA LEU A 185 -6.15 -2.92 37.44
C LEU A 185 -5.73 -4.21 36.74
N GLY A 186 -6.13 -5.37 37.25
CA GLY A 186 -5.89 -6.66 36.62
C GLY A 186 -6.54 -6.74 35.23
N PHE A 187 -7.78 -6.27 35.09
CA PHE A 187 -8.44 -6.19 33.79
C PHE A 187 -7.72 -5.24 32.81
N LEU A 188 -7.31 -4.05 33.27
CA LEU A 188 -6.56 -3.10 32.43
C LEU A 188 -5.21 -3.67 32.00
N SER A 189 -4.51 -4.36 32.90
CA SER A 189 -3.26 -5.03 32.61
C SER A 189 -3.43 -6.14 31.58
N LEU A 190 -4.41 -7.04 31.75
CA LEU A 190 -4.70 -8.10 30.79
C LEU A 190 -5.02 -7.53 29.40
N ARG A 191 -5.79 -6.43 29.35
CA ARG A 191 -6.07 -5.73 28.09
C ARG A 191 -4.80 -5.15 27.46
N LEU A 192 -3.89 -4.59 28.25
CA LEU A 192 -2.61 -4.08 27.78
C LEU A 192 -1.72 -5.22 27.24
N ILE A 193 -1.60 -6.33 27.97
CA ILE A 193 -0.86 -7.51 27.55
C ILE A 193 -1.42 -8.06 26.23
N TYR A 194 -2.74 -8.23 26.15
CA TYR A 194 -3.41 -8.70 24.93
C TYR A 194 -3.17 -7.77 23.74
N SER A 195 -3.26 -6.45 23.93
CA SER A 195 -2.98 -5.48 22.87
C SER A 195 -1.54 -5.56 22.37
N ASN A 196 -0.57 -5.73 23.27
CA ASN A 196 0.84 -5.89 22.91
C ASN A 196 1.10 -7.23 22.19
N ALA A 197 0.45 -8.32 22.64
CA ALA A 197 0.53 -9.62 21.98
C ALA A 197 0.00 -9.57 20.54
N LEU A 198 -1.10 -8.84 20.30
CA LEU A 198 -1.62 -8.62 18.94
C LEU A 198 -0.66 -7.80 18.07
N GLU A 199 0.00 -6.79 18.63
CA GLU A 199 1.01 -6.01 17.90
C GLU A 199 2.22 -6.88 17.54
N LEU A 200 2.65 -7.76 18.45
CA LEU A 200 3.72 -8.73 18.19
C LEU A 200 3.33 -9.79 17.15
N SER A 201 2.05 -10.14 17.07
CA SER A 201 1.50 -11.04 16.04
C SER A 201 1.27 -10.37 14.69
N ASP A 202 1.83 -9.17 14.48
CA ASP A 202 1.74 -8.42 13.22
C ASP A 202 0.28 -8.09 12.80
N ILE A 203 -0.61 -7.80 13.75
CA ILE A 203 -2.00 -7.46 13.45
C ILE A 203 -2.10 -6.21 12.55
N ALA A 204 -2.93 -6.29 11.51
CA ALA A 204 -3.21 -5.17 10.61
C ALA A 204 -4.30 -4.24 11.20
N PRO A 205 -4.03 -2.93 11.33
CA PRO A 205 -5.06 -1.96 11.72
C PRO A 205 -6.16 -1.84 10.65
N LYS A 206 -7.40 -2.16 11.05
CA LYS A 206 -8.55 -2.24 10.12
C LYS A 206 -8.78 -0.95 9.31
N LYS A 207 -8.62 0.20 9.95
CA LYS A 207 -8.87 1.52 9.33
C LYS A 207 -7.87 1.78 8.21
N GLU A 208 -6.59 1.59 8.47
CA GLU A 208 -5.51 1.78 7.50
C GLU A 208 -5.55 0.74 6.38
N TYR A 209 -5.86 -0.52 6.72
CA TYR A 209 -6.07 -1.58 5.74
C TYR A 209 -7.18 -1.25 4.74
N GLN A 210 -8.33 -0.76 5.23
CA GLN A 210 -9.44 -0.33 4.36
C GLN A 210 -9.09 0.87 3.49
N LYS A 211 -8.31 1.83 4.01
CA LYS A 211 -7.82 2.96 3.20
C LYS A 211 -7.00 2.46 2.01
N ILE A 212 -6.04 1.55 2.23
CA ILE A 212 -5.20 1.00 1.15
C ILE A 212 -6.07 0.30 0.11
N LYS A 213 -7.03 -0.52 0.54
CA LYS A 213 -7.97 -1.18 -0.38
C LYS A 213 -8.73 -0.16 -1.24
N SER A 214 -9.25 0.90 -0.64
CA SER A 214 -9.97 1.95 -1.37
C SER A 214 -9.09 2.76 -2.34
N ILE A 215 -7.78 2.88 -2.06
CA ILE A 215 -6.82 3.49 -2.98
C ILE A 215 -6.64 2.58 -4.20
N LEU A 216 -6.39 1.30 -3.97
CA LEU A 216 -6.15 0.31 -5.05
C LEU A 216 -7.34 0.17 -6.00
N GLU A 217 -8.58 0.26 -5.48
CA GLU A 217 -9.80 0.23 -6.29
C GLU A 217 -9.98 1.45 -7.22
N ARG A 218 -9.22 2.53 -7.00
CA ARG A 218 -9.31 3.79 -7.74
C ARG A 218 -8.15 4.04 -8.71
N VAL A 219 -7.16 3.15 -8.74
CA VAL A 219 -6.01 3.31 -9.64
C VAL A 219 -6.32 2.63 -10.96
N ASP A 220 -6.18 3.39 -12.05
CA ASP A 220 -6.43 2.88 -13.40
C ASP A 220 -5.47 1.74 -13.75
N ASN A 221 -5.96 0.79 -14.55
CA ASN A 221 -5.24 -0.42 -14.99
C ASN A 221 -4.92 -1.46 -13.89
N VAL A 222 -5.22 -1.19 -12.62
CA VAL A 222 -5.19 -2.25 -11.60
C VAL A 222 -6.42 -3.13 -11.78
N LYS A 223 -6.22 -4.33 -12.34
CA LYS A 223 -7.31 -5.29 -12.61
C LYS A 223 -7.76 -6.03 -11.35
N GLY A 224 -6.91 -6.07 -10.34
CA GLY A 224 -7.19 -6.71 -9.06
C GLY A 224 -6.00 -6.71 -8.11
N VAL A 225 -6.24 -7.20 -6.91
CA VAL A 225 -5.22 -7.34 -5.85
C VAL A 225 -5.19 -8.81 -5.45
N LYS A 226 -4.07 -9.48 -5.74
CA LYS A 226 -3.88 -10.91 -5.43
C LYS A 226 -3.61 -11.13 -3.94
N SER A 227 -2.78 -10.27 -3.35
CA SER A 227 -2.49 -10.30 -1.91
C SER A 227 -2.20 -8.90 -1.40
N LEU A 228 -2.70 -8.61 -0.20
CA LEU A 228 -2.38 -7.41 0.56
C LEU A 228 -2.04 -7.83 2.00
N ARG A 229 -0.78 -7.69 2.38
CA ARG A 229 -0.29 -7.91 3.73
C ARG A 229 0.09 -6.56 4.34
N MET A 230 -0.31 -6.36 5.57
CA MET A 230 -0.01 -5.13 6.31
C MET A 230 0.30 -5.49 7.75
N ARG A 231 1.33 -4.88 8.30
CA ARG A 231 1.65 -4.97 9.73
C ARG A 231 2.01 -3.60 10.27
N LYS A 232 1.79 -3.41 11.57
CA LYS A 232 2.18 -2.22 12.31
C LYS A 232 3.22 -2.59 13.35
N VAL A 233 4.29 -1.79 13.44
CA VAL A 233 5.31 -1.91 14.47
C VAL A 233 5.53 -0.54 15.09
N SER A 234 5.09 -0.33 16.33
CA SER A 234 5.10 0.97 17.01
C SER A 234 4.37 2.05 16.20
N ASP A 235 5.09 2.98 15.57
CA ASP A 235 4.53 4.07 14.76
C ASP A 235 4.84 3.91 13.26
N GLN A 236 5.33 2.73 12.85
CA GLN A 236 5.64 2.39 11.47
C GLN A 236 4.67 1.36 10.91
N TYR A 237 4.40 1.48 9.61
CA TYR A 237 3.55 0.56 8.87
C TYR A 237 4.35 -0.09 7.76
N PHE A 238 4.23 -1.41 7.61
CA PHE A 238 4.81 -2.13 6.48
C PHE A 238 3.68 -2.73 5.67
N VAL A 239 3.67 -2.43 4.37
CA VAL A 239 2.65 -2.87 3.44
C VAL A 239 3.32 -3.62 2.30
N GLU A 240 2.93 -4.87 2.11
CA GLU A 240 3.36 -5.69 0.98
C GLU A 240 2.13 -6.05 0.17
N MET A 241 2.19 -5.84 -1.14
CA MET A 241 1.08 -6.20 -2.00
C MET A 241 1.51 -6.78 -3.33
N THR A 242 0.61 -7.56 -3.92
CA THR A 242 0.72 -8.04 -5.29
C THR A 242 -0.50 -7.55 -6.07
N ILE A 243 -0.28 -6.64 -7.01
CA ILE A 243 -1.31 -6.09 -7.89
C ILE A 243 -1.33 -6.82 -9.23
N LEU A 244 -2.49 -6.91 -9.85
CA LEU A 244 -2.67 -7.53 -11.16
C LEU A 244 -2.77 -6.45 -12.22
N LEU A 245 -1.88 -6.51 -13.22
CA LEU A 245 -1.81 -5.58 -14.33
C LEU A 245 -2.06 -6.30 -15.67
N PRO A 246 -2.48 -5.61 -16.74
CA PRO A 246 -2.63 -6.22 -18.06
C PRO A 246 -1.31 -6.82 -18.58
N ALA A 247 -1.35 -8.02 -19.15
CA ALA A 247 -0.13 -8.69 -19.66
C ALA A 247 0.61 -7.90 -20.76
N LYS A 248 -0.10 -7.05 -21.51
CA LYS A 248 0.47 -6.21 -22.58
C LYS A 248 1.00 -4.86 -22.09
N ILE A 249 0.99 -4.60 -20.77
CA ILE A 249 1.49 -3.34 -20.23
C ILE A 249 3.03 -3.30 -20.33
N GLY A 250 3.58 -2.15 -20.74
CA GLY A 250 5.02 -1.94 -20.72
C GLY A 250 5.56 -1.87 -19.28
N ILE A 251 6.81 -2.29 -19.07
CA ILE A 251 7.45 -2.30 -17.73
C ILE A 251 7.52 -0.88 -17.14
N GLU A 252 7.83 0.13 -17.95
CA GLU A 252 7.88 1.53 -17.53
C GLU A 252 6.50 1.99 -17.01
N ARG A 253 5.43 1.69 -17.76
CA ARG A 253 4.07 2.02 -17.33
C ARG A 253 3.64 1.26 -16.08
N ALA A 254 4.06 0.00 -15.92
CA ALA A 254 3.83 -0.76 -14.70
C ALA A 254 4.53 -0.12 -13.49
N HIS A 255 5.78 0.36 -13.67
CA HIS A 255 6.51 1.07 -12.64
C HIS A 255 5.81 2.39 -12.26
N GLU A 256 5.35 3.18 -13.25
CA GLU A 256 4.58 4.41 -12.99
C GLU A 256 3.34 4.15 -12.14
N ILE A 257 2.58 3.09 -12.45
CA ILE A 257 1.38 2.71 -11.67
C ILE A 257 1.77 2.33 -10.24
N ALA A 258 2.85 1.56 -10.07
CA ALA A 258 3.35 1.22 -8.74
C ALA A 258 3.77 2.48 -7.95
N SER A 259 4.52 3.40 -8.57
CA SER A 259 4.92 4.68 -7.96
C SER A 259 3.73 5.59 -7.61
N GLU A 260 2.68 5.59 -8.43
CA GLU A 260 1.43 6.29 -8.14
C GLU A 260 0.75 5.73 -6.88
N ILE A 261 0.66 4.39 -6.78
CA ILE A 261 0.09 3.71 -5.61
C ILE A 261 0.93 4.02 -4.35
N GLU A 262 2.25 3.91 -4.43
CA GLU A 262 3.16 4.21 -3.32
C GLU A 262 2.97 5.63 -2.81
N THR A 263 2.88 6.61 -3.73
CA THR A 263 2.68 8.02 -3.40
C THR A 263 1.32 8.24 -2.69
N LYS A 264 0.23 7.69 -3.24
CA LYS A 264 -1.11 7.79 -2.63
C LYS A 264 -1.18 7.15 -1.24
N ILE A 265 -0.45 6.05 -1.02
CA ILE A 265 -0.35 5.40 0.29
C ILE A 265 0.45 6.25 1.26
N ASN A 266 1.61 6.78 0.86
CA ASN A 266 2.45 7.67 1.68
C ASN A 266 1.71 8.95 2.09
N ASP A 267 0.89 9.52 1.21
CA ASP A 267 0.07 10.70 1.52
C ASP A 267 -1.06 10.40 2.53
N SER A 268 -1.56 9.15 2.53
CA SER A 268 -2.70 8.72 3.33
C SER A 268 -2.34 8.17 4.72
N ILE A 269 -1.13 7.61 4.84
CA ILE A 269 -0.62 6.93 6.04
C ILE A 269 0.81 7.42 6.28
N LYS A 270 1.04 8.06 7.43
CA LYS A 270 2.39 8.48 7.84
C LYS A 270 3.25 7.28 8.22
N ASN A 271 4.56 7.38 7.99
CA ASN A 271 5.56 6.37 8.35
C ASN A 271 5.28 4.97 7.78
N VAL A 272 4.87 4.92 6.51
CA VAL A 272 4.60 3.66 5.81
C VAL A 272 5.76 3.31 4.88
N THR A 273 6.13 2.04 4.85
CA THR A 273 7.04 1.45 3.88
C THR A 273 6.25 0.45 3.04
N THR A 274 6.20 0.69 1.74
CA THR A 274 5.39 -0.09 0.81
C THR A 274 6.31 -0.89 -0.12
N THR A 275 5.95 -2.13 -0.38
CA THR A 275 6.59 -2.98 -1.39
C THR A 275 5.51 -3.53 -2.31
N ILE A 276 5.59 -3.18 -3.59
CA ILE A 276 4.61 -3.58 -4.59
C ILE A 276 5.26 -4.56 -5.57
N HIS A 277 4.73 -5.77 -5.58
CA HIS A 277 4.94 -6.71 -6.67
C HIS A 277 3.77 -6.58 -7.65
N TYR A 278 4.00 -6.77 -8.94
CA TYR A 278 2.92 -6.80 -9.93
C TYR A 278 3.03 -8.05 -10.80
N GLU A 279 1.90 -8.69 -11.05
CA GLU A 279 1.80 -9.86 -11.90
C GLU A 279 0.93 -9.56 -13.13
N PRO A 280 1.33 -10.04 -14.31
CA PRO A 280 0.50 -9.92 -15.50
C PRO A 280 -0.72 -10.83 -15.36
N VAL A 281 -1.88 -10.32 -15.75
CA VAL A 281 -3.09 -11.08 -16.00
C VAL A 281 -3.33 -11.09 -17.51
N GLU A 282 -3.44 -12.29 -18.08
CA GLU A 282 -3.92 -12.44 -19.45
C GLU A 282 -5.35 -11.92 -19.51
N GLU A 283 -5.57 -10.89 -20.33
CA GLU A 283 -6.93 -10.46 -20.64
C GLU A 283 -7.65 -11.58 -21.39
N GLU A 284 -8.95 -11.70 -21.17
CA GLU A 284 -9.75 -12.63 -21.94
C GLU A 284 -9.66 -12.23 -23.43
N LEU A 285 -9.02 -13.07 -24.24
CA LEU A 285 -8.76 -12.76 -25.64
C LEU A 285 -10.06 -12.33 -26.33
N THR A 286 -10.00 -11.23 -27.08
CA THR A 286 -11.11 -10.79 -27.92
C THR A 286 -11.45 -11.88 -28.94
N LEU A 287 -12.68 -11.88 -29.47
CA LEU A 287 -13.09 -12.87 -30.48
C LEU A 287 -12.12 -12.92 -31.66
N THR A 288 -11.65 -11.74 -32.12
CA THR A 288 -10.67 -11.61 -33.20
C THR A 288 -9.33 -12.24 -32.86
N GLU A 289 -8.79 -12.03 -31.65
CA GLU A 289 -7.53 -12.66 -31.21
C GLU A 289 -7.67 -14.17 -31.00
N LYS A 290 -8.84 -14.63 -30.52
CA LYS A 290 -9.13 -16.07 -30.42
C LYS A 290 -9.16 -16.73 -31.80
N ILE A 291 -9.74 -16.07 -32.79
CA ILE A 291 -9.76 -16.51 -34.20
C ILE A 291 -8.35 -16.50 -34.77
N GLU A 292 -7.61 -15.40 -34.65
CA GLU A 292 -6.24 -15.27 -35.14
C GLU A 292 -5.34 -16.40 -34.61
N LYS A 293 -5.36 -16.63 -33.28
CA LYS A 293 -4.60 -17.69 -32.64
C LYS A 293 -5.03 -19.09 -33.08
N LEU A 294 -6.31 -19.29 -33.43
CA LEU A 294 -6.79 -20.55 -33.99
C LEU A 294 -6.25 -20.76 -35.41
N VAL A 295 -6.32 -19.73 -36.27
CA VAL A 295 -5.87 -19.83 -37.66
C VAL A 295 -4.35 -20.04 -37.74
N LEU A 296 -3.57 -19.33 -36.92
CA LEU A 296 -2.11 -19.46 -36.86
C LEU A 296 -1.62 -20.82 -36.30
N LYS A 297 -2.50 -21.70 -35.81
CA LYS A 297 -2.11 -23.09 -35.48
C LYS A 297 -1.84 -23.91 -36.74
N ASN A 298 -2.38 -23.51 -37.90
CA ASN A 298 -2.10 -24.18 -39.14
C ASN A 298 -0.71 -23.75 -39.66
N PRO A 299 0.28 -24.67 -39.75
CA PRO A 299 1.66 -24.32 -40.09
C PRO A 299 1.85 -23.78 -41.51
N GLU A 300 0.85 -23.94 -42.38
CA GLU A 300 0.89 -23.46 -43.76
C GLU A 300 0.42 -22.00 -43.91
N VAL A 301 -0.18 -21.44 -42.86
CA VAL A 301 -0.55 -20.02 -42.78
C VAL A 301 0.61 -19.24 -42.17
N LYS A 302 1.14 -18.28 -42.92
CA LYS A 302 2.28 -17.43 -42.52
C LYS A 302 1.85 -16.14 -41.83
N GLY A 303 0.61 -15.71 -42.03
CA GLY A 303 0.05 -14.50 -41.44
C GLY A 303 -1.47 -14.46 -41.57
N VAL A 304 -2.11 -13.64 -40.74
CA VAL A 304 -3.56 -13.38 -40.76
C VAL A 304 -3.78 -11.90 -40.51
N HIS A 305 -4.64 -11.26 -41.29
CA HIS A 305 -4.97 -9.84 -41.15
C HIS A 305 -6.41 -9.55 -41.58
N GLN A 306 -6.85 -8.31 -41.37
CA GLN A 306 -8.19 -7.82 -41.71
C GLN A 306 -9.35 -8.66 -41.14
N ILE A 307 -9.18 -9.24 -39.96
CA ILE A 307 -10.23 -10.01 -39.28
C ILE A 307 -11.37 -9.05 -38.90
N THR A 308 -12.48 -9.16 -39.61
CA THR A 308 -13.64 -8.29 -39.47
C THR A 308 -14.87 -9.13 -39.11
N ALA A 309 -15.47 -8.84 -37.96
CA ALA A 309 -16.72 -9.48 -37.52
C ALA A 309 -17.88 -8.48 -37.59
N THR A 310 -18.83 -8.72 -38.50
CA THR A 310 -19.98 -7.85 -38.73
C THR A 310 -21.26 -8.51 -38.20
N LYS A 311 -22.00 -7.81 -37.33
CA LYS A 311 -23.31 -8.27 -36.86
C LYS A 311 -24.39 -7.92 -37.88
N THR A 312 -25.09 -8.93 -38.37
CA THR A 312 -26.25 -8.78 -39.26
C THR A 312 -27.54 -9.17 -38.53
N ARG A 313 -28.69 -9.02 -39.20
CA ARG A 313 -29.99 -9.49 -38.68
C ARG A 313 -30.06 -11.01 -38.57
N GLU A 314 -29.29 -11.72 -39.38
CA GLU A 314 -29.29 -13.18 -39.43
C GLU A 314 -28.28 -13.76 -38.44
N GLY A 315 -27.14 -13.10 -38.22
CA GLY A 315 -26.12 -13.52 -37.26
C GLY A 315 -24.80 -12.77 -37.42
N TYR A 316 -23.73 -13.26 -36.80
CA TYR A 316 -22.38 -12.72 -37.00
C TYR A 316 -21.76 -13.31 -38.27
N MET A 317 -21.27 -12.43 -39.14
CA MET A 317 -20.48 -12.78 -40.32
C MET A 317 -19.02 -12.41 -40.07
N LEU A 318 -18.11 -13.33 -40.35
CA LEU A 318 -16.67 -13.14 -40.20
C LEU A 318 -16.01 -13.12 -41.58
N THR A 319 -15.17 -12.11 -41.82
CA THR A 319 -14.27 -12.07 -42.97
C THR A 319 -12.83 -11.96 -42.46
N LEU A 320 -11.91 -12.71 -43.02
CA LEU A 320 -10.48 -12.62 -42.69
C LEU A 320 -9.61 -12.93 -43.91
N HIS A 321 -8.38 -12.41 -43.90
CA HIS A 321 -7.38 -12.68 -44.92
C HIS A 321 -6.28 -13.56 -44.31
N ILE A 322 -5.96 -14.66 -44.99
CA ILE A 322 -4.85 -15.54 -44.62
C ILE A 322 -3.72 -15.38 -45.65
N GLU A 323 -2.50 -15.36 -45.15
CA GLU A 323 -1.31 -15.27 -45.98
C GLU A 323 -0.65 -16.66 -46.07
N VAL A 324 -0.47 -17.17 -47.28
CA VAL A 324 0.17 -18.46 -47.56
C VAL A 324 1.42 -18.28 -48.43
N ASP A 325 2.18 -19.34 -48.69
CA ASP A 325 3.34 -19.25 -49.58
C ASP A 325 2.90 -18.82 -51.00
N PRO A 326 3.48 -17.74 -51.59
CA PRO A 326 3.14 -17.32 -52.95
C PRO A 326 3.40 -18.36 -54.05
N LYS A 327 4.23 -19.38 -53.79
CA LYS A 327 4.51 -20.49 -54.71
C LYS A 327 3.54 -21.66 -54.56
N MET A 328 2.59 -21.59 -53.62
CA MET A 328 1.63 -22.65 -53.35
C MET A 328 0.63 -22.80 -54.50
N GLU A 329 0.28 -24.04 -54.84
CA GLU A 329 -0.80 -24.29 -55.79
C GLU A 329 -2.14 -23.80 -55.24
N LEU A 330 -2.96 -23.17 -56.09
CA LEU A 330 -4.26 -22.61 -55.70
C LEU A 330 -5.19 -23.66 -55.09
N SER A 331 -5.17 -24.90 -55.61
CA SER A 331 -5.95 -26.03 -55.07
C SER A 331 -5.61 -26.29 -53.61
N LYS A 332 -4.32 -26.31 -53.28
CA LYS A 332 -3.83 -26.51 -51.92
C LYS A 332 -4.19 -25.33 -51.01
N ALA A 333 -4.01 -24.11 -51.50
CA ALA A 333 -4.39 -22.91 -50.75
C ALA A 333 -5.90 -22.86 -50.46
N HIS A 334 -6.73 -23.32 -51.41
CA HIS A 334 -8.18 -23.42 -51.23
C HIS A 334 -8.57 -24.48 -50.19
N SER A 335 -7.94 -25.65 -50.19
CA SER A 335 -8.16 -26.65 -49.14
C SER A 335 -7.76 -26.15 -47.75
N ILE A 336 -6.73 -25.28 -47.66
CA ILE A 336 -6.36 -24.62 -46.41
C ILE A 336 -7.47 -23.65 -45.96
N SER A 337 -8.00 -22.83 -46.87
CA SER A 337 -9.10 -21.91 -46.52
C SER A 337 -10.35 -22.64 -46.07
N GLU A 338 -10.74 -23.72 -46.75
CA GLU A 338 -11.91 -24.54 -46.37
C GLU A 338 -11.75 -25.13 -44.97
N LYS A 339 -10.56 -25.69 -44.69
CA LYS A 339 -10.25 -26.24 -43.37
C LYS A 339 -10.32 -25.18 -42.26
N ILE A 340 -9.81 -23.98 -42.52
CA ILE A 340 -9.87 -22.86 -41.57
C ILE A 340 -11.31 -22.42 -41.33
N GLU A 341 -12.15 -22.37 -42.37
CA GLU A 341 -13.58 -22.08 -42.23
C GLU A 341 -14.28 -23.12 -41.35
N GLU A 342 -13.98 -24.41 -41.54
CA GLU A 342 -14.50 -25.50 -40.70
C GLU A 342 -14.04 -25.39 -39.25
N ASP A 343 -12.73 -25.17 -39.01
CA ASP A 343 -12.16 -25.06 -37.67
C ASP A 343 -12.74 -23.85 -36.89
N ILE A 344 -12.94 -22.72 -37.58
CA ILE A 344 -13.60 -21.53 -37.02
C ILE A 344 -15.06 -21.84 -36.71
N LYS A 345 -15.80 -22.48 -37.61
CA LYS A 345 -17.22 -22.82 -37.41
C LYS A 345 -17.42 -23.79 -36.25
N ALA A 346 -16.52 -24.77 -36.11
CA ALA A 346 -16.55 -25.73 -35.01
C ALA A 346 -16.26 -25.05 -33.65
N SER A 347 -15.30 -24.11 -33.63
CA SER A 347 -14.87 -23.45 -32.40
C SER A 347 -15.76 -22.27 -31.98
N PHE A 348 -16.46 -21.65 -32.93
CA PHE A 348 -17.30 -20.48 -32.71
C PHE A 348 -18.69 -20.64 -33.37
N PRO A 349 -19.59 -21.46 -32.80
CA PRO A 349 -20.91 -21.76 -33.39
C PRO A 349 -21.83 -20.54 -33.57
N MET A 350 -21.52 -19.43 -32.90
CA MET A 350 -22.23 -18.15 -33.02
C MET A 350 -21.92 -17.40 -34.33
N LEU A 351 -20.87 -17.78 -35.06
CA LEU A 351 -20.55 -17.27 -36.39
C LEU A 351 -21.34 -18.07 -37.42
N GLN A 352 -22.27 -17.42 -38.11
CA GLN A 352 -23.10 -18.10 -39.11
C GLN A 352 -22.38 -18.32 -40.43
N LYS A 353 -21.55 -17.35 -40.82
CA LYS A 353 -20.80 -17.41 -42.07
C LYS A 353 -19.40 -16.85 -41.86
N THR A 354 -18.42 -17.61 -42.32
CA THR A 354 -17.02 -17.21 -42.39
C THR A 354 -16.62 -17.14 -43.85
N ILE A 355 -15.87 -16.12 -44.24
CA ILE A 355 -15.29 -15.97 -45.58
C ILE A 355 -13.79 -15.78 -45.38
N VAL A 356 -13.00 -16.73 -45.90
CA VAL A 356 -11.54 -16.65 -45.87
C VAL A 356 -11.01 -16.23 -47.24
N HIS A 357 -10.35 -15.08 -47.29
CA HIS A 357 -9.59 -14.65 -48.46
C HIS A 357 -8.15 -15.15 -48.38
N ILE A 358 -7.61 -15.62 -49.51
CA ILE A 358 -6.25 -16.15 -49.62
C ILE A 358 -5.38 -15.09 -50.27
N GLU A 359 -4.28 -14.74 -49.60
CA GLU A 359 -3.25 -13.86 -50.10
C GLU A 359 -1.89 -14.55 -50.08
N GLY A 360 -0.99 -14.13 -50.97
CA GLY A 360 0.41 -14.55 -50.91
C GLY A 360 1.12 -13.73 -49.83
N HIS A 361 1.80 -14.40 -48.90
CA HIS A 361 2.58 -13.72 -47.87
C HIS A 361 3.59 -12.75 -48.51
N PRO A 362 3.58 -11.47 -48.11
CA PRO A 362 4.41 -10.45 -48.74
C PRO A 362 5.88 -10.84 -48.61
N LYS A 363 6.62 -10.75 -49.71
CA LYS A 363 8.08 -10.83 -49.65
C LYS A 363 8.60 -9.48 -49.22
N THR A 364 9.65 -9.46 -48.41
CA THR A 364 10.46 -8.25 -48.24
C THR A 364 11.07 -7.92 -49.60
N GLU A 365 10.65 -6.81 -50.18
CA GLU A 365 11.13 -6.37 -51.50
C GLU A 365 12.35 -5.44 -51.34
N GLU A 366 13.35 -5.62 -52.19
CA GLU A 366 14.46 -4.67 -52.32
C GLU A 366 14.04 -3.53 -53.24
N GLY A 367 14.15 -2.28 -52.75
CA GLY A 367 13.79 -1.08 -53.49
C GLY A 367 15.00 -0.19 -53.79
N GLU A 368 14.99 0.47 -54.95
CA GLU A 368 15.98 1.48 -55.34
C GLU A 368 15.36 2.88 -55.29
N ILE A 369 16.02 3.82 -54.60
CA ILE A 369 15.57 5.22 -54.54
C ILE A 369 15.79 5.89 -55.90
N ILE A 370 14.75 6.51 -56.45
CA ILE A 370 14.81 7.30 -57.68
C ILE A 370 15.06 8.77 -57.31
N ASN A 371 16.27 9.26 -57.58
CA ASN A 371 16.62 10.68 -57.41
C ASN A 371 16.34 11.47 -58.71
N ASP A 372 15.06 11.70 -59.02
CA ASP A 372 14.65 12.56 -60.12
C ASP A 372 14.21 13.94 -59.61
N GLU A 373 15.10 14.92 -59.67
CA GLU A 373 14.83 16.28 -59.21
C GLU A 373 13.69 16.96 -59.97
N LYS A 374 13.45 16.63 -61.25
CA LYS A 374 12.36 17.23 -62.01
C LYS A 374 11.02 16.71 -61.49
N LEU A 375 10.94 15.41 -61.25
CA LEU A 375 9.75 14.77 -60.69
C LEU A 375 9.45 15.27 -59.28
N ILE A 376 10.46 15.32 -58.40
CA ILE A 376 10.31 15.83 -57.03
C ILE A 376 9.82 17.28 -57.03
N ASN A 377 10.39 18.14 -57.89
CA ASN A 377 9.94 19.53 -58.00
C ASN A 377 8.49 19.66 -58.51
N GLN A 378 8.04 18.77 -59.39
CA GLN A 378 6.63 18.72 -59.80
C GLN A 378 5.72 18.29 -58.64
N ILE A 379 6.12 17.29 -57.84
CA ILE A 379 5.36 16.84 -56.66
C ILE A 379 5.23 17.99 -55.66
N LEU A 380 6.35 18.66 -55.37
CA LEU A 380 6.36 19.83 -54.48
C LEU A 380 5.46 20.96 -54.98
N LYS A 381 5.38 21.17 -56.30
CA LYS A 381 4.48 22.19 -56.88
C LYS A 381 3.01 21.87 -56.63
N VAL A 382 2.62 20.59 -56.75
CA VAL A 382 1.25 20.13 -56.45
C VAL A 382 0.96 20.26 -54.96
N LEU A 383 1.86 19.81 -54.09
CA LEU A 383 1.69 19.91 -52.64
C LEU A 383 1.57 21.36 -52.16
N ASN A 384 2.39 22.26 -52.69
CA ASN A 384 2.35 23.70 -52.35
C ASN A 384 1.13 24.44 -52.94
N SER A 385 0.40 23.83 -53.89
CA SER A 385 -0.84 24.41 -54.42
C SER A 385 -2.02 24.24 -53.45
N SER A 386 -1.93 23.26 -52.53
CA SER A 386 -2.90 23.08 -51.47
C SER A 386 -2.70 24.11 -50.36
N LYS A 387 -3.76 24.85 -50.02
CA LYS A 387 -3.74 25.82 -48.90
C LYS A 387 -3.74 25.15 -47.51
N ARG A 388 -4.06 23.85 -47.46
CA ARG A 388 -4.22 23.09 -46.22
C ARG A 388 -2.95 22.36 -45.79
N VAL A 389 -2.06 22.03 -46.73
CA VAL A 389 -0.72 21.53 -46.42
C VAL A 389 0.11 22.67 -45.86
N LYS A 390 0.62 22.53 -44.62
CA LYS A 390 1.41 23.56 -43.93
C LYS A 390 2.90 23.33 -44.01
N LYS A 391 3.31 22.06 -44.04
CA LYS A 391 4.72 21.66 -44.12
C LYS A 391 4.82 20.36 -44.92
N ILE A 392 5.90 20.20 -45.67
CA ILE A 392 6.24 18.95 -46.34
C ILE A 392 7.49 18.42 -45.63
N SER A 393 7.36 17.32 -44.90
CA SER A 393 8.43 16.72 -44.11
C SER A 393 9.37 15.89 -44.98
N SER A 394 8.82 15.12 -45.93
CA SER A 394 9.63 14.38 -46.90
C SER A 394 8.84 14.02 -48.15
N VAL A 395 9.54 13.88 -49.27
CA VAL A 395 9.03 13.27 -50.51
C VAL A 395 10.09 12.28 -50.95
N ARG A 396 9.70 11.01 -51.09
CA ARG A 396 10.58 9.93 -51.55
C ARG A 396 9.97 9.27 -52.76
N VAL A 397 10.77 9.13 -53.80
CA VAL A 397 10.40 8.35 -54.98
C VAL A 397 11.31 7.15 -55.02
N TYR A 398 10.75 5.96 -55.17
CA TYR A 398 11.52 4.73 -55.27
C TYR A 398 10.83 3.74 -56.18
N LYS A 399 11.59 2.75 -56.63
CA LYS A 399 11.11 1.64 -57.43
C LYS A 399 11.29 0.36 -56.64
N SER A 400 10.24 -0.44 -56.56
CA SER A 400 10.29 -1.81 -56.04
C SER A 400 9.71 -2.74 -57.10
N ASP A 401 10.52 -3.71 -57.54
CA ASP A 401 10.23 -4.61 -58.67
C ASP A 401 9.75 -3.89 -59.95
N LYS A 402 8.46 -4.05 -60.32
CA LYS A 402 7.85 -3.42 -61.51
C LYS A 402 7.15 -2.09 -61.23
N ASN A 403 6.91 -1.77 -59.95
CA ASN A 403 6.11 -0.61 -59.55
C ASN A 403 6.99 0.56 -59.10
N ARG A 404 6.48 1.77 -59.29
CA ARG A 404 7.11 3.00 -58.81
C ARG A 404 6.23 3.62 -57.73
N TYR A 405 6.87 4.10 -56.67
CA TYR A 405 6.21 4.59 -55.48
C TYR A 405 6.59 6.04 -55.23
N ILE A 406 5.62 6.82 -54.75
CA ILE A 406 5.81 8.18 -54.24
C ILE A 406 5.28 8.21 -52.82
N ASP A 407 6.18 8.32 -51.85
CA ASP A 407 5.83 8.49 -50.44
C ASP A 407 6.01 9.94 -50.02
N ILE A 408 4.93 10.56 -49.54
CA ILE A 408 4.90 11.94 -49.12
C ILE A 408 4.53 11.99 -47.65
N VAL A 409 5.29 12.74 -46.86
CA VAL A 409 4.93 13.08 -45.49
C VAL A 409 4.68 14.57 -45.44
N CYS A 410 3.47 14.98 -45.07
CA CYS A 410 3.09 16.38 -45.01
C CYS A 410 2.21 16.68 -43.80
N SER A 411 2.35 17.90 -43.27
CA SER A 411 1.70 18.30 -42.03
C SER A 411 0.49 19.19 -42.29
N PHE A 412 -0.57 18.96 -41.52
CA PHE A 412 -1.84 19.67 -41.55
C PHE A 412 -2.11 20.36 -40.20
N PRO A 413 -2.99 21.38 -40.13
CA PRO A 413 -3.36 22.00 -38.86
C PRO A 413 -3.95 20.99 -37.86
N LYS A 414 -3.52 21.05 -36.59
CA LYS A 414 -4.00 20.15 -35.50
C LYS A 414 -5.51 20.18 -35.26
N ASP A 415 -6.15 21.28 -35.60
CA ASP A 415 -7.59 21.53 -35.44
C ASP A 415 -8.43 21.01 -36.62
N LEU A 416 -7.79 20.53 -37.70
CA LEU A 416 -8.50 19.97 -38.85
C LEU A 416 -9.09 18.60 -38.52
N LYS A 417 -10.34 18.35 -38.95
CA LYS A 417 -10.95 17.03 -38.83
C LYS A 417 -10.29 16.05 -39.80
N ILE A 418 -10.13 14.80 -39.37
CA ILE A 418 -9.55 13.71 -40.19
C ILE A 418 -10.29 13.53 -41.54
N GLU A 419 -11.61 13.70 -41.57
CA GLU A 419 -12.38 13.65 -42.82
C GLU A 419 -11.95 14.73 -43.83
N ASP A 420 -11.66 15.94 -43.35
CA ASP A 420 -11.20 17.04 -44.20
C ASP A 420 -9.74 16.86 -44.63
N VAL A 421 -8.91 16.24 -43.79
CA VAL A 421 -7.54 15.83 -44.15
C VAL A 421 -7.58 14.78 -45.27
N HIS A 422 -8.44 13.76 -45.16
CA HIS A 422 -8.59 12.73 -46.21
C HIS A 422 -9.11 13.30 -47.53
N LYS A 423 -10.06 14.26 -47.49
CA LYS A 423 -10.53 14.94 -48.70
C LYS A 423 -9.39 15.65 -49.44
N GLU A 424 -8.53 16.33 -48.70
CA GLU A 424 -7.39 17.04 -49.28
C GLU A 424 -6.32 16.08 -49.81
N ILE A 425 -6.02 15.00 -49.06
CA ILE A 425 -5.10 13.95 -49.51
C ILE A 425 -5.60 13.32 -50.81
N ASN A 426 -6.86 12.93 -50.88
CA ASN A 426 -7.44 12.32 -52.08
C ASN A 426 -7.34 13.27 -53.28
N PHE A 427 -7.60 14.57 -53.08
CA PHE A 427 -7.43 15.57 -54.12
C PHE A 427 -5.98 15.65 -54.63
N ILE A 428 -5.00 15.69 -53.72
CA ILE A 428 -3.57 15.71 -54.08
C ILE A 428 -3.19 14.43 -54.82
N GLU A 429 -3.66 13.27 -54.33
CA GLU A 429 -3.40 11.97 -54.92
C GLU A 429 -3.95 11.87 -56.35
N ASP A 430 -5.19 12.31 -56.58
CA ASP A 430 -5.81 12.34 -57.91
C ASP A 430 -5.05 13.25 -58.89
N VAL A 431 -4.63 14.43 -58.44
CA VAL A 431 -3.83 15.37 -59.26
C VAL A 431 -2.47 14.77 -59.61
N LEU A 432 -1.80 14.14 -58.66
CA LEU A 432 -0.51 13.50 -58.88
C LEU A 432 -0.63 12.30 -59.82
N LYS A 433 -1.63 11.42 -59.64
CA LYS A 433 -1.90 10.29 -60.54
C LYS A 433 -2.13 10.76 -61.98
N THR A 434 -2.91 11.82 -62.15
CA THR A 434 -3.20 12.40 -63.49
C THR A 434 -1.95 13.00 -64.14
N THR A 435 -1.03 13.55 -63.34
CA THR A 435 0.14 14.28 -63.86
C THR A 435 1.36 13.37 -64.08
N MET A 436 1.51 12.31 -63.30
CA MET A 436 2.77 11.55 -63.20
C MET A 436 2.68 10.10 -63.71
N GLY A 437 1.49 9.62 -64.11
CA GLY A 437 1.29 8.27 -64.63
C GLY A 437 1.22 7.20 -63.53
N ASP A 438 1.65 5.98 -63.84
CA ASP A 438 1.54 4.80 -62.96
C ASP A 438 2.53 4.82 -61.78
N TYR A 439 2.34 5.77 -60.86
CA TYR A 439 2.95 5.74 -59.52
C TYR A 439 1.91 5.36 -58.47
N ILE A 440 2.30 4.48 -57.55
CA ILE A 440 1.54 4.22 -56.33
C ILE A 440 1.91 5.31 -55.33
N ILE A 441 0.93 6.07 -54.87
CA ILE A 441 1.15 7.27 -54.08
C ILE A 441 0.65 7.03 -52.66
N THR A 442 1.51 7.24 -51.68
CA THR A 442 1.16 7.18 -50.27
C THR A 442 1.40 8.55 -49.64
N ILE A 443 0.36 9.14 -49.05
CA ILE A 443 0.48 10.42 -48.35
C ILE A 443 0.19 10.20 -46.86
N HIS A 444 1.21 10.44 -46.03
CA HIS A 444 1.12 10.36 -44.59
C HIS A 444 0.88 11.75 -43.98
N PRO A 445 -0.31 12.02 -43.39
CA PRO A 445 -0.58 13.27 -42.71
C PRO A 445 0.01 13.29 -41.30
N GLU A 446 0.70 14.38 -40.97
CA GLU A 446 1.18 14.68 -39.62
C GLU A 446 0.46 15.90 -39.04
N PRO A 447 0.17 15.96 -37.73
CA PRO A 447 -0.31 17.20 -37.10
C PRO A 447 0.84 18.22 -36.95
N LEU A 448 0.65 19.45 -37.42
CA LEU A 448 1.61 20.55 -37.23
C LEU A 448 1.42 21.29 -35.90
#